data_AF-A0A3D2Y167-F1
#
_entry.id   AF-A0A3D2Y167-F1
#
_cell.length_a   1.000
_cell.length_b   1.000
_cell.length_c   1.000
_cell.angle_alpha   90.00
_cell.angle_beta   90.00
_cell.angle_gamma   90.00
#
_symmetry.space_group_name_H-M   'P 1'
#
loop_
_entity.id
_entity.type
_entity.pdbx_description
1 polymer ?
#
loop_
_entity_poly.entity_id
_entity_poly.type
_entity_poly.pdbx_seq_one_letter_code
_entity_poly.pdbx_strand_id
1 'polypeptide(L)'
;SVMGGEQAAGVLAQVKKDQAERAGTSWTEADDKAVKQPVIDSYEQQGHPYYASARLWDDGVIDPADTRKVLGLALSASLNRPIEDTHFGVFRM
;
A
#
# COMPACT_ATOMS: atom_id res chain seq x y z
N SER A 1 -0.41 0.97 -0.83
CA SER A 1 0.23 1.60 0.35
C SER A 1 1.32 0.70 0.89
N VAL A 2 2.21 1.21 1.76
CA VAL A 2 3.27 0.39 2.40
C VAL A 2 2.72 -0.58 3.46
N MET A 3 1.59 -0.22 4.09
CA MET A 3 0.82 -1.03 5.04
C MET A 3 -0.64 -0.55 5.08
N GLY A 4 -1.52 -1.20 5.85
CA GLY A 4 -2.90 -0.76 6.02
C GLY A 4 -2.99 0.58 6.77
N GLY A 5 -3.93 1.46 6.38
CA GLY A 5 -4.08 2.80 6.97
C GLY A 5 -4.29 2.78 8.48
N GLU A 6 -5.19 1.91 8.96
CA GLU A 6 -5.44 1.66 10.39
C GLU A 6 -4.19 1.19 11.14
N GLN A 7 -3.37 0.34 10.49
CA GLN A 7 -2.13 -0.16 11.10
C GLN A 7 -1.10 0.98 11.22
N ALA A 8 -0.93 1.79 10.18
CA ALA A 8 -0.03 2.93 10.20
C ALA A 8 -0.44 3.97 11.25
N ALA A 9 -1.74 4.29 11.29
CA ALA A 9 -2.33 5.20 12.26
C ALA A 9 -2.17 4.69 13.70
N GLY A 10 -2.41 3.39 13.92
CA GLY A 10 -2.24 2.74 15.22
C GLY A 10 -0.81 2.84 15.75
N VAL A 11 0.18 2.53 14.92
CA VAL A 11 1.60 2.64 15.30
C VAL A 11 1.97 4.10 15.60
N LEU A 12 1.54 5.05 14.78
CA LEU A 12 1.82 6.47 15.00
C LEU A 12 1.22 6.98 16.31
N ALA A 13 -0.04 6.62 16.59
CA ALA A 13 -0.73 7.00 17.81
C ALA A 13 -0.09 6.38 19.05
N GLN A 14 0.34 5.11 18.98
CA GLN A 14 1.05 4.46 20.08
C GLN A 14 2.35 5.18 20.42
N VAL A 15 3.16 5.54 19.42
CA VAL A 15 4.40 6.30 19.64
C VAL A 15 4.12 7.67 20.28
N LYS A 16 3.05 8.36 19.87
CA LYS A 16 2.66 9.66 20.43
C LYS A 16 2.15 9.54 21.87
N LYS A 17 1.37 8.51 22.18
CA LYS A 17 0.93 8.20 23.53
C LYS A 17 2.11 7.93 24.46
N ASP A 18 3.05 7.08 24.06
CA ASP A 18 4.24 6.77 24.85
C ASP A 18 5.11 8.02 25.09
N GLN A 19 5.15 8.95 24.13
CA GLN A 19 5.83 10.25 24.28
C GLN A 19 5.12 11.16 25.29
N ALA A 20 3.78 11.24 25.24
CA ALA A 20 3.00 12.06 26.15
C ALA A 20 3.10 11.55 27.60
N GLU A 21 3.07 10.23 27.80
CA GLU A 21 3.28 9.59 29.10
C GLU A 21 4.66 9.92 29.68
N ARG A 22 5.72 9.85 28.85
CA ARG A 22 7.08 10.24 29.26
C ARG A 22 7.21 11.72 29.59
N ALA A 23 6.43 12.58 28.94
CA ALA A 23 6.42 14.02 29.18
C ALA A 23 5.53 14.43 30.37
N GLY A 24 4.80 13.48 30.99
CA GLY A 24 3.85 13.76 32.07
C GLY A 24 2.58 14.49 31.63
N THR A 25 2.29 14.52 30.33
CA THR A 25 1.10 15.14 29.76
C THR A 25 -0.01 14.12 29.55
N SER A 26 -1.27 14.51 29.78
CA SER A 26 -2.43 13.63 29.57
C SER A 26 -2.66 13.35 28.10
N TRP A 27 -2.93 12.09 27.76
CA TRP A 27 -3.34 11.65 26.43
C TRP A 27 -4.82 11.26 26.46
N THR A 28 -5.65 11.97 25.70
CA THR A 28 -7.09 11.70 25.64
C THR A 28 -7.47 10.88 24.40
N GLU A 29 -8.67 10.31 24.42
CA GLU A 29 -9.23 9.64 23.24
C GLU A 29 -9.45 10.61 22.07
N ALA A 30 -9.68 11.89 22.37
CA ALA A 30 -9.77 12.93 21.34
C ALA A 30 -8.41 13.16 20.65
N ASP A 31 -7.31 13.16 21.42
CA ASP A 31 -5.95 13.27 20.87
C ASP A 31 -5.61 12.05 20.01
N ASP A 32 -5.98 10.85 20.47
CA ASP A 32 -5.80 9.61 19.73
C ASP A 32 -6.49 9.66 18.36
N LYS A 33 -7.77 10.05 18.35
CA LYS A 33 -8.53 10.19 17.10
C LYS A 33 -7.98 11.29 16.20
N ALA A 34 -7.57 12.43 16.77
CA ALA A 34 -6.98 13.54 16.03
C ALA A 34 -5.66 13.16 15.35
N VAL A 35 -4.87 12.25 15.94
CA VAL A 35 -3.66 11.73 15.31
C VAL A 35 -3.96 10.64 14.27
N LYS A 36 -4.91 9.74 14.55
CA LYS A 36 -5.21 8.60 13.66
C LYS A 36 -5.95 9.01 12.39
N GLN A 37 -7.00 9.81 12.52
CA GLN A 37 -7.90 10.14 11.41
C GLN A 37 -7.19 10.70 10.16
N PRO A 38 -6.30 11.71 10.25
CA PRO A 38 -5.64 12.25 9.06
C PRO A 38 -4.72 11.23 8.38
N VAL A 39 -4.15 10.28 9.15
CA VAL A 39 -3.33 9.20 8.60
C VAL A 39 -4.20 8.21 7.84
N ILE A 40 -5.33 7.81 8.43
CA ILE A 40 -6.29 6.90 7.79
C ILE A 40 -6.79 7.52 6.48
N ASP A 41 -7.24 8.78 6.51
CA ASP A 41 -7.76 9.48 5.35
C ASP A 41 -6.71 9.60 4.23
N SER A 42 -5.47 9.92 4.60
CA SER A 42 -4.34 9.98 3.66
C SER A 42 -4.06 8.62 3.03
N TYR A 43 -4.10 7.54 3.80
CA TYR A 43 -3.89 6.19 3.29
C TYR A 43 -5.05 5.71 2.41
N GLU A 44 -6.28 6.07 2.73
CA GLU A 44 -7.45 5.75 1.90
C GLU A 44 -7.33 6.47 0.54
N GLN A 45 -7.01 7.76 0.56
CA GLN A 45 -6.82 8.54 -0.66
C GLN A 45 -5.67 7.99 -1.52
N GLN A 46 -4.53 7.70 -0.91
CA GLN A 46 -3.34 7.21 -1.63
C GLN A 46 -3.39 5.73 -1.98
N GLY A 47 -4.24 4.96 -1.29
CA GLY A 47 -4.47 3.54 -1.52
C GLY A 47 -5.50 3.26 -2.61
N HIS A 48 -6.31 4.26 -2.98
CA HIS A 48 -7.33 4.11 -4.00
C HIS A 48 -6.72 3.74 -5.37
N PRO A 49 -7.31 2.80 -6.14
CA PRO A 49 -6.78 2.37 -7.45
C PRO A 49 -6.47 3.52 -8.41
N TYR A 50 -7.36 4.52 -8.48
CA TYR A 50 -7.12 5.72 -9.30
C TYR A 50 -5.90 6.55 -8.88
N TYR A 51 -5.53 6.57 -7.61
CA TYR A 51 -4.34 7.28 -7.15
C TYR A 51 -3.06 6.64 -7.71
N ALA A 52 -3.01 5.30 -7.71
CA ALA A 52 -1.92 4.51 -8.27
C ALA A 52 -1.86 4.62 -9.80
N SER A 53 -2.99 4.43 -10.46
CA SER A 53 -3.06 4.42 -11.93
C SER A 53 -2.76 5.79 -12.54
N ALA A 54 -3.17 6.89 -11.88
CA ALA A 54 -2.80 8.26 -12.28
C ALA A 54 -1.28 8.53 -12.23
N ARG A 55 -0.50 7.65 -11.60
CA ARG A 55 0.96 7.74 -11.45
C ARG A 55 1.71 6.62 -12.15
N LEU A 56 1.02 5.80 -12.95
CA LEU A 56 1.57 4.65 -13.67
C LEU A 56 2.30 3.66 -12.75
N TRP A 57 1.81 3.51 -11.52
CA TRP A 57 2.27 2.40 -10.66
C TRP A 57 1.72 1.06 -11.12
N ASP A 58 0.67 1.10 -11.93
CA ASP A 58 0.05 0.02 -12.67
C ASP A 58 -0.19 0.46 -14.13
N ASP A 59 -0.38 -0.51 -15.02
CA ASP A 59 -0.69 -0.27 -16.44
C ASP A 59 -2.19 0.00 -16.69
N GLY A 60 -2.99 0.11 -15.63
CA GLY A 60 -4.42 0.40 -15.70
C GLY A 60 -5.26 -0.38 -14.69
N VAL A 61 -6.34 0.27 -14.23
CA VAL A 61 -7.43 -0.39 -13.49
C VAL A 61 -8.35 -1.10 -14.48
N ILE A 62 -8.64 -2.38 -14.25
CA ILE A 62 -9.49 -3.21 -15.10
C ILE A 62 -10.76 -3.65 -14.39
N ASP A 63 -11.81 -3.94 -15.15
CA ASP A 63 -12.97 -4.66 -14.64
C ASP A 63 -12.51 -6.07 -14.18
N PRO A 64 -12.80 -6.49 -12.93
CA PRO A 64 -12.46 -7.83 -12.47
C PRO A 64 -12.93 -8.96 -13.41
N ALA A 65 -14.06 -8.79 -14.10
CA ALA A 65 -14.58 -9.76 -15.07
C ALA A 65 -13.68 -9.91 -16.32
N ASP A 66 -12.93 -8.87 -16.69
CA ASP A 66 -12.06 -8.86 -17.85
C ASP A 66 -10.66 -9.46 -17.59
N THR A 67 -10.33 -9.81 -16.34
CA THR A 67 -9.02 -10.33 -15.95
C THR A 67 -8.49 -11.44 -16.88
N ARG A 68 -9.34 -12.43 -17.22
CA ARG A 68 -8.94 -13.53 -18.12
C ARG A 68 -8.56 -13.04 -19.52
N LYS A 69 -9.33 -12.10 -20.05
CA LYS A 69 -9.13 -11.56 -21.40
C LYS A 69 -7.84 -10.74 -21.46
N VAL A 70 -7.62 -9.86 -20.47
CA VAL A 70 -6.40 -9.04 -20.38
C VAL A 70 -5.15 -9.93 -20.28
N LEU A 71 -5.15 -10.92 -19.38
CA LEU A 71 -4.03 -11.86 -19.24
C LEU A 71 -3.77 -12.66 -20.52
N GLY A 72 -4.83 -13.13 -21.20
CA GLY A 72 -4.70 -13.87 -22.45
C GLY A 72 -4.01 -13.05 -23.56
N LEU A 73 -4.39 -11.76 -23.67
CA LEU A 73 -3.76 -10.85 -24.63
C LEU A 73 -2.32 -10.52 -24.25
N ALA A 74 -2.04 -10.25 -22.96
CA ALA A 74 -0.70 -9.93 -22.48
C ALA A 74 0.28 -11.11 -22.69
N LEU A 75 -0.15 -12.34 -22.40
CA LEU A 75 0.64 -13.55 -22.68
C LEU A 75 0.87 -13.77 -24.17
N SER A 76 -0.16 -13.59 -25.01
CA SER A 76 0.01 -13.68 -26.46
C SER A 76 1.01 -12.65 -26.98
N ALA A 77 1.03 -11.44 -26.41
CA ALA A 77 1.96 -10.40 -26.79
C ALA A 77 3.40 -10.71 -26.34
N SER A 78 3.59 -11.23 -25.12
CA SER A 78 4.92 -11.54 -24.58
C SER A 78 5.64 -12.67 -25.35
N LEU A 79 4.89 -13.60 -25.95
CA LEU A 79 5.44 -14.70 -26.76
C LEU A 79 6.09 -14.25 -28.08
N ASN A 80 6.05 -12.96 -28.44
CA ASN A 80 6.83 -12.43 -29.57
C ASN A 80 8.34 -12.32 -29.27
N ARG A 81 8.76 -12.63 -28.03
CA ARG A 81 10.16 -12.72 -27.61
C ARG A 81 10.49 -14.15 -27.14
N PRO A 82 11.70 -14.67 -27.40
CA PRO A 82 12.15 -15.94 -26.82
C PRO A 82 12.16 -15.87 -25.29
N ILE A 83 11.86 -17.01 -24.66
CA ILE A 83 11.96 -17.17 -23.20
C ILE A 83 13.44 -17.35 -22.84
N GLU A 84 13.95 -16.55 -21.91
CA GLU A 84 15.36 -16.57 -21.48
C GLU A 84 15.58 -17.50 -20.28
N ASP A 85 16.81 -18.01 -20.14
CA ASP A 85 17.23 -18.80 -18.98
C ASP A 85 17.37 -17.93 -17.73
N THR A 86 16.82 -18.38 -16.60
CA THR A 86 16.86 -17.64 -15.33
C THR A 86 18.13 -17.95 -14.53
N HIS A 87 18.84 -16.90 -14.11
CA HIS A 87 20.02 -16.99 -13.25
C HIS A 87 19.73 -16.31 -11.91
N PHE A 88 19.74 -17.07 -10.82
CA PHE A 88 19.44 -16.54 -9.49
C PHE A 88 20.68 -15.95 -8.81
N GLY A 89 20.45 -14.99 -7.90
CA GLY A 89 21.44 -14.50 -6.96
C GLY A 89 21.66 -15.48 -5.78
N VAL A 90 22.28 -14.98 -4.70
CA VAL A 90 22.55 -15.79 -3.50
C VAL A 90 21.27 -15.99 -2.68
N PHE A 91 20.97 -17.25 -2.36
CA PHE A 91 19.93 -17.58 -1.39
C PHE A 91 20.49 -17.53 0.04
N ARG A 92 19.84 -16.79 0.94
CA ARG A 92 20.15 -16.80 2.38
C ARG A 92 19.43 -18.00 3.01
N MET A 93 20.20 -19.01 3.44
CA MET A 93 19.73 -20.21 4.14
C MET A 93 19.63 -20.00 5.65
#